data_AF-A0A8B7K3Y5-F1
#
_entry.id   AF-A0A8B7K3Y5-F1
#
_cell.length_a   1.000
_cell.length_b   1.000
_cell.length_c   1.000
_cell.angle_alpha   90.00
_cell.angle_beta   90.00
_cell.angle_gamma   90.00
#
_symmetry.space_group_name_H-M   'P 1'
#
loop_
_entity.id
_entity.type
_entity.pdbx_description
1 polymer ?
#
loop_
_entity_poly.entity_id
_entity_poly.type
_entity_poly.pdbx_seq_one_letter_code
_entity_poly.pdbx_strand_id
1 'polypeptide(L)'
;MTLGSSQRATSRILFGQRPYWWVQDTDYYGNTSVPLIKQFPVTCETGPGSPSGHAMGTAGVYYVMVTSTLSIFRGKKKPTYRFRCLNVILWLGFWAVQLNVCLSRIYLAAHFPHQVVAGVLSGIAVAETFRHIQSIYNASLKKYFLITFFLFSFAIGFYLLLKGLGVDLLWTLEKAKRWCERPEWVHIDTTPFASLLKNLGTLFGLGLALNSSMYRESCKGKLSKWFPFRLGCIVASLILLHLFDSLKPPSQTELIFYILSFCKSAAVPLASVSLIPYCLAWVLGQPNKKTL
;
A
#
# COMPACT_ATOMS: atom_id res chain seq x y z
N MET A 1 -23.68 -28.04 -0.74
CA MET A 1 -24.15 -27.49 -2.03
C MET A 1 -22.96 -27.28 -2.94
N THR A 2 -22.84 -28.08 -4.00
CA THR A 2 -21.77 -28.00 -4.99
C THR A 2 -22.00 -26.82 -5.94
N LEU A 3 -21.25 -25.73 -5.75
CA LEU A 3 -21.26 -24.58 -6.67
C LEU A 3 -20.80 -24.99 -8.09
N GLY A 4 -21.51 -24.51 -9.10
CA GLY A 4 -21.21 -24.75 -10.53
C GLY A 4 -19.86 -24.16 -10.96
N SER A 5 -19.30 -24.64 -12.08
CA SER A 5 -17.96 -24.25 -12.58
C SER A 5 -17.81 -22.73 -12.82
N SER A 6 -18.87 -22.07 -13.30
CA SER A 6 -18.91 -20.61 -13.47
C SER A 6 -18.91 -19.87 -12.13
N GLN A 7 -19.74 -20.31 -11.17
CA GLN A 7 -19.73 -19.78 -9.78
C GLN A 7 -18.42 -20.04 -9.06
N ARG A 8 -17.72 -21.14 -9.36
CA ARG A 8 -16.36 -21.41 -8.85
C ARG A 8 -15.33 -20.44 -9.42
N ALA A 9 -15.46 -20.00 -10.67
CA ALA A 9 -14.54 -19.03 -11.27
C ALA A 9 -14.76 -17.61 -10.72
N THR A 10 -16.02 -17.14 -10.62
CA THR A 10 -16.34 -15.88 -9.94
C THR A 10 -16.00 -15.94 -8.46
N SER A 11 -16.23 -17.09 -7.82
CA SER A 11 -15.81 -17.31 -6.43
C SER A 11 -14.28 -17.27 -6.29
N ARG A 12 -13.50 -17.85 -7.21
CA ARG A 12 -12.02 -17.79 -7.16
C ARG A 12 -11.45 -16.40 -7.37
N ILE A 13 -12.12 -15.55 -8.15
CA ILE A 13 -11.69 -14.16 -8.41
C ILE A 13 -12.12 -13.23 -7.26
N LEU A 14 -13.32 -13.41 -6.71
CA LEU A 14 -13.88 -12.57 -5.63
C LEU A 14 -13.52 -13.06 -4.22
N PHE A 15 -13.29 -14.36 -4.03
CA PHE A 15 -13.04 -15.03 -2.75
C PHE A 15 -11.62 -15.60 -2.74
N GLY A 16 -10.65 -14.71 -2.55
CA GLY A 16 -9.26 -15.10 -2.36
C GLY A 16 -9.07 -15.90 -1.07
N GLN A 17 -9.06 -17.23 -1.18
CA GLN A 17 -8.75 -18.14 -0.07
C GLN A 17 -7.31 -17.96 0.40
N ARG A 18 -7.03 -18.23 1.68
CA ARG A 18 -5.67 -18.30 2.24
C ARG A 18 -5.34 -19.75 2.60
N PRO A 19 -4.08 -20.19 2.42
CA PRO A 19 -3.70 -21.58 2.69
C PRO A 19 -4.08 -22.08 4.09
N TYR A 20 -3.88 -21.27 5.14
CA TYR A 20 -4.09 -21.69 6.53
C TYR A 20 -5.55 -22.04 6.89
N TRP A 21 -6.55 -21.38 6.30
CA TRP A 21 -7.95 -21.77 6.47
C TRP A 21 -8.44 -22.69 5.37
N TRP A 22 -7.90 -22.57 4.16
CA TRP A 22 -8.28 -23.40 3.03
C TRP A 22 -8.01 -24.88 3.31
N VAL A 23 -6.89 -25.19 3.96
CA VAL A 23 -6.52 -26.56 4.33
C VAL A 23 -7.54 -27.22 5.24
N GLN A 24 -8.24 -26.43 6.06
CA GLN A 24 -9.24 -26.91 7.02
C GLN A 24 -10.63 -27.05 6.39
N ASP A 25 -10.95 -26.18 5.43
CA ASP A 25 -12.26 -26.15 4.77
C ASP A 25 -12.34 -27.05 3.53
N THR A 26 -11.20 -27.56 3.03
CA THR A 26 -11.18 -28.32 1.79
C THR A 26 -11.52 -29.80 2.00
N ASP A 27 -12.42 -30.30 1.15
CA ASP A 27 -12.73 -31.75 1.09
C ASP A 27 -11.58 -32.57 0.45
N TYR A 28 -10.50 -31.93 0.00
CA TYR A 28 -9.40 -32.58 -0.72
C TYR A 28 -8.75 -33.72 0.08
N TYR A 29 -8.65 -33.59 1.40
CA TYR A 29 -8.04 -34.61 2.25
C TYR A 29 -9.02 -35.74 2.62
N GLY A 30 -10.34 -35.59 2.41
CA GLY A 30 -11.32 -36.62 2.75
C GLY A 30 -11.13 -37.17 4.18
N ASN A 31 -10.83 -38.46 4.30
CA ASN A 31 -10.56 -39.13 5.57
C ASN A 31 -9.07 -39.14 5.98
N THR A 32 -8.17 -38.57 5.17
CA THR A 32 -6.74 -38.46 5.52
C THR A 32 -6.48 -37.27 6.44
N SER A 33 -5.41 -37.35 7.23
CA SER A 33 -5.03 -36.29 8.15
C SER A 33 -4.70 -35.00 7.41
N VAL A 34 -5.40 -33.93 7.76
CA VAL A 34 -5.15 -32.58 7.27
C VAL A 34 -3.74 -32.12 7.68
N PRO A 35 -2.92 -31.56 6.76
CA PRO A 35 -1.58 -31.13 7.11
C PRO A 35 -1.62 -29.94 8.08
N LEU A 36 -0.81 -30.04 9.14
CA LEU A 36 -0.69 -29.00 10.15
C LEU A 36 0.11 -27.81 9.60
N ILE A 37 -0.56 -26.67 9.43
CA ILE A 37 0.09 -25.42 9.05
C ILE A 37 0.43 -24.64 10.33
N LYS A 38 1.73 -24.42 10.57
CA LYS A 38 2.19 -23.58 11.66
C LYS A 38 1.80 -22.12 11.40
N GLN A 39 1.11 -21.51 12.35
CA GLN A 39 0.69 -20.11 12.27
C GLN A 39 1.62 -19.21 13.10
N PHE A 40 1.71 -17.95 12.66
CA PHE A 40 2.46 -16.89 13.33
C PHE A 40 1.55 -15.67 13.51
N PRO A 41 1.93 -14.68 14.34
CA PRO A 41 1.13 -13.47 14.52
C PRO A 41 0.77 -12.73 13.22
N VAL A 42 1.60 -12.85 12.19
CA VAL A 42 1.41 -12.23 10.87
C VAL A 42 0.62 -13.10 9.87
N THR A 43 0.24 -14.32 10.25
CA THR A 43 -0.48 -15.25 9.36
C THR A 43 -1.98 -14.90 9.26
N CYS A 44 -2.58 -14.46 10.37
CA CYS A 44 -4.04 -14.31 10.52
C CYS A 44 -4.60 -12.96 10.04
N GLU A 45 -4.19 -12.52 8.85
CA GLU A 45 -4.76 -11.31 8.26
C GLU A 45 -6.23 -11.52 7.84
N THR A 46 -7.05 -10.49 8.03
CA THR A 46 -8.51 -10.57 7.88
C THR A 46 -9.02 -10.20 6.48
N GLY A 47 -8.16 -9.70 5.60
CA GLY A 47 -8.48 -9.40 4.20
C GLY A 47 -8.38 -10.63 3.27
N PRO A 48 -9.01 -10.57 2.08
CA PRO A 48 -8.91 -11.64 1.07
C PRO A 48 -7.47 -11.88 0.64
N GLY A 49 -7.16 -13.13 0.30
CA GLY A 49 -5.81 -13.55 -0.10
C GLY A 49 -5.40 -13.13 -1.52
N SER A 50 -6.33 -12.67 -2.36
CA SER A 50 -6.05 -12.37 -3.78
C SER A 50 -6.44 -10.93 -4.14
N PRO A 51 -5.55 -10.19 -4.83
CA PRO A 51 -4.11 -10.44 -4.99
C PRO A 51 -3.35 -10.20 -3.67
N SER A 52 -2.09 -10.64 -3.58
CA SER A 52 -1.29 -10.35 -2.39
C SER A 52 -0.93 -8.86 -2.29
N GLY A 53 -1.48 -8.18 -1.29
CA GLY A 53 -1.21 -6.75 -1.04
C GLY A 53 0.27 -6.44 -0.76
N HIS A 54 0.99 -7.37 -0.13
CA HIS A 54 2.43 -7.24 0.12
C HIS A 54 3.24 -7.26 -1.18
N ALA A 55 2.98 -8.25 -2.05
CA ALA A 55 3.62 -8.33 -3.35
C ALA A 55 3.24 -7.15 -4.25
N MET A 56 1.96 -6.74 -4.24
CA MET A 56 1.48 -5.60 -5.01
C MET A 56 2.11 -4.28 -4.58
N GLY A 57 2.12 -3.98 -3.29
CA GLY A 57 2.68 -2.74 -2.76
C GLY A 57 4.19 -2.63 -3.00
N THR A 58 4.92 -3.72 -2.75
CA THR A 58 6.37 -3.76 -2.98
C THR A 58 6.70 -3.66 -4.46
N ALA A 59 6.03 -4.42 -5.34
CA ALA A 59 6.22 -4.30 -6.78
C ALA A 59 5.94 -2.88 -7.28
N GLY A 60 4.84 -2.26 -6.86
CA GLY A 60 4.50 -0.89 -7.26
C GLY A 60 5.57 0.13 -6.85
N VAL A 61 5.99 0.14 -5.58
CA VAL A 61 6.99 1.08 -5.06
C VAL A 61 8.35 0.89 -5.73
N TYR A 62 8.88 -0.35 -5.74
CA TYR A 62 10.20 -0.60 -6.30
C TYR A 62 10.24 -0.40 -7.83
N TYR A 63 9.15 -0.68 -8.55
CA TYR A 63 9.06 -0.38 -9.98
C TYR A 63 9.16 1.13 -10.24
N VAL A 64 8.45 1.96 -9.46
CA VAL A 64 8.56 3.44 -9.56
C VAL A 64 9.98 3.89 -9.21
N MET A 65 10.61 3.33 -8.19
CA MET A 65 11.99 3.67 -7.82
C MET A 65 12.96 3.35 -8.95
N VAL A 66 12.95 2.12 -9.49
CA VAL A 66 13.84 1.70 -10.58
C VAL A 66 13.64 2.57 -11.82
N THR A 67 12.40 2.76 -12.26
CA THR A 67 12.10 3.56 -13.46
C THR A 67 12.45 5.04 -13.29
N SER A 68 12.22 5.62 -12.11
CA SER A 68 12.58 7.00 -11.80
C SER A 68 14.09 7.20 -11.76
N THR A 69 14.83 6.30 -11.10
CA THR A 69 16.30 6.33 -11.08
C THR A 69 16.86 6.20 -12.49
N LEU A 70 16.39 5.24 -13.29
CA LEU A 70 16.82 5.09 -14.68
C LEU A 70 16.53 6.33 -15.52
N SER A 71 15.37 6.97 -15.33
CA SER A 71 15.01 8.21 -16.01
C SER A 71 16.00 9.34 -15.70
N ILE A 72 16.39 9.50 -14.43
CA ILE A 72 17.37 10.51 -13.99
C ILE A 72 18.75 10.25 -14.61
N PHE A 73 19.22 9.00 -14.59
CA PHE A 73 20.56 8.65 -15.10
C PHE A 73 20.66 8.59 -16.63
N ARG A 74 19.54 8.33 -17.34
CA ARG A 74 19.53 8.27 -18.81
C ARG A 74 19.86 9.64 -19.44
N GLY A 75 19.33 10.73 -18.89
CA GLY A 75 19.52 12.08 -19.44
C GLY A 75 19.17 12.17 -20.94
N LYS A 76 19.78 13.13 -21.66
CA LYS A 76 19.63 13.30 -23.13
C LYS A 76 20.71 12.56 -23.96
N LYS A 77 21.59 11.78 -23.33
CA LYS A 77 22.76 11.18 -24.00
C LYS A 77 22.49 9.74 -24.45
N LYS A 78 23.25 9.27 -25.46
CA LYS A 78 23.17 7.87 -25.91
C LYS A 78 23.54 6.92 -24.75
N PRO A 79 22.88 5.75 -24.64
CA PRO A 79 23.09 4.83 -23.53
C PRO A 79 24.53 4.30 -23.52
N THR A 80 25.29 4.68 -22.49
CA THR A 80 26.66 4.21 -22.25
C THR A 80 26.64 2.79 -21.66
N TYR A 81 27.74 2.05 -21.75
CA TYR A 81 27.92 0.76 -21.07
C TYR A 81 27.54 0.81 -19.58
N ARG A 82 27.94 1.89 -18.88
CA ARG A 82 27.58 2.14 -17.47
C ARG A 82 26.06 2.19 -17.24
N PHE A 83 25.30 2.78 -18.16
CA PHE A 83 23.84 2.84 -18.08
C PHE A 83 23.21 1.45 -18.25
N ARG A 84 23.74 0.62 -19.16
CA ARG A 84 23.27 -0.77 -19.32
C ARG A 84 23.54 -1.59 -18.07
N CYS A 85 24.74 -1.46 -17.48
CA CYS A 85 25.09 -2.12 -16.23
C CYS A 85 24.16 -1.70 -15.08
N LEU A 86 23.93 -0.39 -14.92
CA LEU A 86 22.97 0.13 -13.93
C LEU A 86 21.56 -0.42 -14.14
N ASN A 87 21.08 -0.47 -15.38
CA ASN A 87 19.78 -1.02 -15.74
C ASN A 87 19.66 -2.49 -15.28
N VAL A 88 20.66 -3.31 -15.61
CA VAL A 88 20.71 -4.72 -15.19
C VAL A 88 20.72 -4.83 -13.66
N ILE A 89 21.58 -4.07 -12.97
CA ILE A 89 21.68 -4.12 -11.50
C ILE A 89 20.35 -3.74 -10.83
N LEU A 90 19.69 -2.67 -11.29
CA LEU A 90 18.43 -2.21 -10.69
C LEU A 90 17.29 -3.21 -10.90
N TRP A 91 17.17 -3.81 -12.09
CA TRP A 91 16.15 -4.83 -12.33
C TRP A 91 16.44 -6.15 -11.62
N LEU A 92 17.71 -6.56 -11.51
CA LEU A 92 18.09 -7.72 -10.69
C LEU A 92 17.72 -7.48 -9.22
N GLY A 93 18.01 -6.28 -8.69
CA GLY A 93 17.60 -5.89 -7.34
C GLY A 93 16.09 -5.91 -7.15
N PHE A 94 15.33 -5.38 -8.13
CA PHE A 94 13.86 -5.45 -8.12
C PHE A 94 13.37 -6.89 -8.00
N TRP A 95 13.82 -7.79 -8.88
CA TRP A 95 13.38 -9.18 -8.88
C TRP A 95 13.83 -9.95 -7.64
N ALA A 96 15.02 -9.65 -7.11
CA ALA A 96 15.48 -10.22 -5.85
C ALA A 96 14.56 -9.84 -4.68
N VAL A 97 14.17 -8.56 -4.57
CA VAL A 97 13.20 -8.11 -3.54
C VAL A 97 11.84 -8.78 -3.75
N GLN A 98 11.33 -8.82 -4.98
CA GLN A 98 10.03 -9.46 -5.26
C GLN A 98 10.05 -10.95 -4.90
N LEU A 99 11.12 -11.66 -5.23
CA LEU A 99 11.27 -13.07 -4.89
C LEU A 99 11.22 -13.28 -3.37
N ASN A 100 11.98 -12.50 -2.61
CA ASN A 100 11.99 -12.58 -1.14
C ASN A 100 10.61 -12.30 -0.54
N VAL A 101 9.91 -11.26 -1.01
CA VAL A 101 8.57 -10.93 -0.54
C VAL A 101 7.60 -12.06 -0.89
N CYS A 102 7.56 -12.53 -2.14
CA CYS A 102 6.69 -13.62 -2.56
C CYS A 102 6.94 -14.91 -1.76
N LEU A 103 8.21 -15.30 -1.58
CA LEU A 103 8.58 -16.49 -0.81
C LEU A 103 8.17 -16.36 0.65
N SER A 104 8.41 -15.21 1.30
CA SER A 104 8.01 -15.03 2.70
C SER A 104 6.50 -15.23 2.91
N ARG A 105 5.67 -14.77 1.96
CA ARG A 105 4.21 -14.90 2.02
C ARG A 105 3.71 -16.32 1.73
N ILE A 106 4.43 -17.07 0.90
CA ILE A 106 4.17 -18.50 0.66
C ILE A 106 4.57 -19.32 1.88
N TYR A 107 5.75 -19.08 2.45
CA TYR A 107 6.25 -19.82 3.63
C TYR A 107 5.43 -19.55 4.89
N LEU A 108 4.87 -18.36 5.04
CA LEU A 108 3.91 -18.04 6.12
C LEU A 108 2.52 -18.66 5.91
N ALA A 109 2.31 -19.40 4.80
CA ALA A 109 1.02 -19.96 4.41
C ALA A 109 -0.11 -18.90 4.35
N ALA A 110 0.26 -17.64 4.05
CA ALA A 110 -0.66 -16.52 3.98
C ALA A 110 -1.23 -16.32 2.57
N HIS A 111 -0.50 -16.78 1.53
CA HIS A 111 -0.91 -16.66 0.13
C HIS A 111 -0.52 -17.89 -0.69
N PHE A 112 -1.31 -18.16 -1.73
CA PHE A 112 -0.94 -19.12 -2.77
C PHE A 112 0.02 -18.49 -3.82
N PRO A 113 0.82 -19.30 -4.54
CA PRO A 113 1.76 -18.80 -5.54
C PRO A 113 1.12 -17.91 -6.61
N HIS A 114 -0.07 -18.25 -7.11
CA HIS A 114 -0.76 -17.44 -8.11
C HIS A 114 -1.18 -16.06 -7.58
N GLN A 115 -1.47 -15.93 -6.27
CA GLN A 115 -1.89 -14.67 -5.66
C GLN A 115 -0.74 -13.69 -5.50
N VAL A 116 0.46 -14.19 -5.18
CA VAL A 116 1.66 -13.34 -5.10
C VAL A 116 2.11 -12.91 -6.49
N VAL A 117 2.04 -13.79 -7.51
CA VAL A 117 2.32 -13.43 -8.90
C VAL A 117 1.32 -12.39 -9.41
N ALA A 118 0.02 -12.60 -9.20
CA ALA A 118 -1.00 -11.61 -9.54
C ALA A 118 -0.73 -10.27 -8.83
N GLY A 119 -0.33 -10.30 -7.56
CA GLY A 119 0.07 -9.11 -6.81
C GLY A 119 1.20 -8.34 -7.48
N VAL A 120 2.30 -9.02 -7.85
CA VAL A 120 3.44 -8.37 -8.55
C VAL A 120 2.98 -7.72 -9.86
N LEU A 121 2.22 -8.45 -10.68
CA LEU A 121 1.72 -7.94 -11.96
C LEU A 121 0.78 -6.73 -11.77
N SER A 122 -0.15 -6.80 -10.82
CA SER A 122 -1.03 -5.68 -10.47
C SER A 122 -0.24 -4.46 -9.99
N GLY A 123 0.79 -4.67 -9.15
CA GLY A 123 1.64 -3.58 -8.66
C GLY A 123 2.40 -2.87 -9.79
N ILE A 124 2.98 -3.64 -10.72
CA ILE A 124 3.65 -3.11 -11.92
C ILE A 124 2.63 -2.35 -12.80
N ALA A 125 1.46 -2.93 -13.05
CA ALA A 125 0.43 -2.30 -13.87
C ALA A 125 -0.05 -0.97 -13.28
N VAL A 126 -0.27 -0.91 -11.96
CA VAL A 126 -0.63 0.33 -11.26
C VAL A 126 0.51 1.36 -11.39
N ALA A 127 1.75 0.97 -11.10
CA ALA A 127 2.89 1.88 -11.21
C ALA A 127 3.07 2.44 -12.63
N GLU A 128 2.95 1.59 -13.64
CA GLU A 128 3.06 1.97 -15.05
C GLU A 128 1.90 2.89 -15.47
N THR A 129 0.67 2.63 -15.00
CA THR A 129 -0.50 3.48 -15.27
C THR A 129 -0.28 4.88 -14.70
N PHE A 130 0.14 4.99 -13.44
CA PHE A 130 0.36 6.28 -12.79
C PHE A 130 1.55 7.05 -13.38
N ARG A 131 2.49 6.37 -14.06
CA ARG A 131 3.56 7.03 -14.84
C ARG A 131 3.00 7.90 -15.96
N HIS A 132 1.89 7.50 -16.57
CA HIS A 132 1.23 8.22 -17.66
C HIS A 132 0.18 9.23 -17.18
N ILE A 133 -0.37 9.05 -15.96
CA ILE A 133 -1.40 9.94 -15.39
C ILE A 133 -0.75 11.05 -14.55
N GLN A 134 -0.12 12.01 -15.21
CA GLN A 134 0.49 13.17 -14.52
C GLN A 134 -0.55 14.21 -14.02
N SER A 135 -1.80 14.11 -14.45
CA SER A 135 -2.89 15.04 -14.07
C SER A 135 -3.12 15.11 -12.55
N ILE A 136 -2.76 14.05 -11.82
CA ILE A 136 -2.89 13.95 -10.36
C ILE A 136 -2.13 15.08 -9.65
N TYR A 137 -0.93 15.43 -10.11
CA TYR A 137 -0.11 16.47 -9.48
C TYR A 137 -0.64 17.89 -9.70
N ASN A 138 -1.48 18.09 -10.73
CA ASN A 138 -2.05 19.39 -11.08
C ASN A 138 -3.56 19.50 -10.74
N ALA A 139 -4.12 18.48 -10.08
CA ALA A 139 -5.53 18.47 -9.73
C ALA A 139 -5.82 19.43 -8.56
N SER A 140 -6.91 20.19 -8.67
CA SER A 140 -7.35 21.09 -7.60
C SER A 140 -7.83 20.33 -6.38
N LEU A 141 -7.76 20.96 -5.20
CA LEU A 141 -8.25 20.37 -3.96
C LEU A 141 -9.73 19.91 -4.04
N LYS A 142 -10.57 20.67 -4.77
CA LYS A 142 -11.97 20.28 -5.03
C LYS A 142 -12.07 18.92 -5.75
N LYS A 143 -11.19 18.65 -6.72
CA LYS A 143 -11.16 17.35 -7.43
C LYS A 143 -10.72 16.23 -6.50
N TYR A 144 -9.68 16.45 -5.68
CA TYR A 144 -9.24 15.46 -4.68
C TYR A 144 -10.37 15.11 -3.71
N PHE A 145 -11.06 16.11 -3.18
CA PHE A 145 -12.19 15.91 -2.29
C PHE A 145 -13.33 15.14 -2.98
N LEU A 146 -13.73 15.56 -4.18
CA LEU A 146 -14.81 14.92 -4.94
C LEU A 146 -14.48 13.46 -5.28
N ILE A 147 -13.26 13.18 -5.75
CA ILE A 147 -12.82 11.81 -6.08
C ILE A 147 -12.77 10.95 -4.83
N THR A 148 -12.21 11.46 -3.72
CA THR A 148 -12.14 10.71 -2.45
C THR A 148 -13.55 10.38 -1.96
N PHE A 149 -14.47 11.35 -1.98
CA PHE A 149 -15.86 11.16 -1.59
C PHE A 149 -16.59 10.17 -2.51
N PHE A 150 -16.37 10.27 -3.83
CA PHE A 150 -16.94 9.35 -4.80
C PHE A 150 -16.44 7.91 -4.57
N LEU A 151 -15.12 7.71 -4.41
CA LEU A 151 -14.55 6.39 -4.17
C LEU A 151 -15.06 5.78 -2.86
N PHE A 152 -15.19 6.58 -1.81
CA PHE A 152 -15.76 6.13 -0.54
C PHE A 152 -17.24 5.73 -0.67
N SER A 153 -18.05 6.61 -1.26
CA SER A 153 -19.48 6.37 -1.47
C SER A 153 -19.72 5.16 -2.38
N PHE A 154 -18.90 5.02 -3.43
CA PHE A 154 -18.94 3.88 -4.33
C PHE A 154 -18.58 2.58 -3.62
N ALA A 155 -17.50 2.56 -2.83
CA ALA A 155 -17.09 1.37 -2.08
C ALA A 155 -18.16 0.92 -1.07
N ILE A 156 -18.75 1.87 -0.32
CA ILE A 156 -19.84 1.57 0.62
C ILE A 156 -21.10 1.13 -0.13
N GLY A 157 -21.49 1.85 -1.18
CA GLY A 157 -22.66 1.51 -1.99
C GLY A 157 -22.54 0.12 -2.61
N PHE A 158 -21.37 -0.21 -3.14
CA PHE A 158 -21.07 -1.53 -3.69
C PHE A 158 -21.11 -2.63 -2.61
N TYR A 159 -20.58 -2.36 -1.42
CA TYR A 159 -20.69 -3.27 -0.27
C TYR A 159 -22.15 -3.53 0.11
N LEU A 160 -22.96 -2.47 0.25
CA LEU A 160 -24.38 -2.58 0.61
C LEU A 160 -25.17 -3.31 -0.47
N LEU A 161 -24.88 -3.04 -1.75
CA LEU A 161 -25.49 -3.74 -2.88
C LEU A 161 -25.20 -5.25 -2.83
N LEU A 162 -23.93 -5.63 -2.69
CA LEU A 162 -23.54 -7.03 -2.60
C LEU A 162 -24.14 -7.73 -1.38
N LYS A 163 -24.19 -7.04 -0.23
CA LYS A 163 -24.87 -7.53 0.97
C LYS A 163 -26.37 -7.76 0.71
N GLY A 164 -27.04 -6.85 0.01
CA GLY A 164 -28.44 -7.00 -0.40
C GLY A 164 -28.68 -8.16 -1.36
N LEU A 165 -27.69 -8.49 -2.20
CA LEU A 165 -27.70 -9.67 -3.09
C LEU A 165 -27.30 -10.97 -2.37
N GLY A 166 -27.10 -10.95 -1.05
CA GLY A 166 -26.72 -12.12 -0.25
C GLY A 166 -25.24 -12.51 -0.36
N VAL A 167 -24.39 -11.64 -0.89
CA VAL A 167 -22.94 -11.85 -0.98
C VAL A 167 -22.26 -11.19 0.21
N ASP A 168 -21.80 -11.99 1.17
CA ASP A 168 -21.04 -11.47 2.31
C ASP A 168 -19.58 -11.19 1.92
N LEU A 169 -19.17 -9.92 2.02
CA LEU A 169 -17.79 -9.47 1.80
C LEU A 169 -16.90 -9.58 3.06
N LEU A 170 -17.50 -9.76 4.24
CA LEU A 170 -16.79 -9.95 5.50
C LEU A 170 -16.51 -11.43 5.82
N TRP A 171 -16.81 -12.34 4.88
CA TRP A 171 -16.58 -13.78 5.01
C TRP A 171 -15.13 -14.13 5.41
N THR A 172 -14.15 -13.33 4.98
CA THR A 172 -12.73 -13.52 5.33
C THR A 172 -12.45 -13.24 6.80
N LEU A 173 -13.18 -12.31 7.41
CA LEU A 173 -13.07 -12.01 8.83
C LEU A 173 -13.61 -13.18 9.66
N GLU A 174 -14.72 -13.78 9.24
CA GLU A 174 -15.25 -14.98 9.91
C GLU A 174 -14.28 -16.16 9.79
N LYS A 175 -13.70 -16.37 8.61
CA LYS A 175 -12.66 -17.41 8.40
C LYS A 175 -11.42 -17.16 9.26
N ALA A 176 -10.95 -15.92 9.34
CA ALA A 176 -9.82 -15.57 10.18
C ALA A 176 -10.11 -15.82 11.67
N LYS A 177 -11.28 -15.43 12.18
CA LYS A 177 -11.68 -15.67 13.57
C LYS A 177 -11.83 -17.16 13.89
N ARG A 178 -12.30 -17.97 12.93
CA ARG A 178 -12.55 -19.40 13.13
C ARG A 178 -11.28 -20.24 13.11
N TRP A 179 -10.36 -19.93 12.19
CA TRP A 179 -9.22 -20.80 11.88
C TRP A 179 -7.87 -20.26 12.35
N CYS A 180 -7.83 -19.04 12.90
CA CYS A 180 -6.62 -18.56 13.53
C CYS A 180 -6.36 -19.30 14.85
N GLU A 181 -5.12 -19.73 15.06
CA GLU A 181 -4.72 -20.48 16.27
C GLU A 181 -4.90 -19.63 17.55
N ARG A 182 -4.67 -18.31 17.44
CA ARG A 182 -4.79 -17.39 18.56
C ARG A 182 -5.64 -16.17 18.20
N PRO A 183 -6.69 -15.84 18.97
CA PRO A 183 -7.59 -14.73 18.65
C PRO A 183 -6.87 -13.38 18.66
N GLU A 184 -5.80 -13.22 19.45
CA GLU A 184 -5.01 -11.99 19.50
C GLU A 184 -4.25 -11.67 18.19
N TRP A 185 -4.07 -12.64 17.30
CA TRP A 185 -3.44 -12.45 15.99
C TRP A 185 -4.42 -11.95 14.92
N VAL A 186 -5.71 -11.93 15.23
CA VAL A 186 -6.75 -11.37 14.35
C VAL A 186 -6.79 -9.86 14.55
N HIS A 187 -6.12 -9.13 13.68
CA HIS A 187 -5.97 -7.68 13.82
C HIS A 187 -6.97 -6.88 12.99
N ILE A 188 -7.64 -5.91 13.64
CA ILE A 188 -8.64 -5.02 13.01
C ILE A 188 -8.05 -4.11 11.92
N ASP A 189 -6.76 -3.81 11.98
CA ASP A 189 -6.02 -3.00 11.02
C ASP A 189 -5.85 -3.67 9.64
N THR A 190 -5.98 -4.99 9.58
CA THR A 190 -5.93 -5.79 8.34
C THR A 190 -7.29 -5.94 7.67
N THR A 191 -8.35 -5.36 8.26
CA THR A 191 -9.71 -5.48 7.71
C THR A 191 -9.86 -4.69 6.41
N PRO A 192 -10.75 -5.11 5.49
CA PRO A 192 -11.02 -4.37 4.26
C PRO A 192 -11.44 -2.91 4.50
N PHE A 193 -12.27 -2.67 5.52
CA PHE A 193 -12.68 -1.31 5.90
C PHE A 193 -11.51 -0.48 6.43
N ALA A 194 -10.66 -1.02 7.31
CA ALA A 194 -9.47 -0.31 7.77
C ALA A 194 -8.56 0.06 6.58
N SER A 195 -8.33 -0.86 5.64
CA SER A 195 -7.55 -0.58 4.44
C SER A 195 -8.18 0.51 3.55
N LEU A 196 -9.50 0.49 3.39
CA LEU A 196 -10.23 1.52 2.63
C LEU A 196 -10.02 2.91 3.25
N LEU A 197 -10.23 3.04 4.56
CA LEU A 197 -10.08 4.31 5.27
C LEU A 197 -8.63 4.82 5.23
N LYS A 198 -7.64 3.93 5.34
CA LYS A 198 -6.21 4.30 5.19
C LYS A 198 -5.89 4.82 3.79
N ASN A 199 -6.41 4.18 2.75
CA ASN A 199 -6.21 4.60 1.36
C ASN A 199 -6.86 5.95 1.07
N LEU A 200 -8.10 6.16 1.54
CA LEU A 200 -8.81 7.43 1.42
C LEU A 200 -8.11 8.55 2.19
N GLY A 201 -7.65 8.26 3.41
CA GLY A 201 -6.85 9.20 4.20
C GLY A 201 -5.59 9.61 3.45
N THR A 202 -4.86 8.65 2.88
CA THR A 202 -3.65 8.91 2.08
C THR A 202 -3.95 9.80 0.87
N LEU A 203 -5.01 9.50 0.11
CA LEU A 203 -5.39 10.31 -1.06
C LEU A 203 -5.79 11.73 -0.67
N PHE A 204 -6.59 11.86 0.40
CA PHE A 204 -7.00 13.15 0.94
C PHE A 204 -5.81 13.98 1.44
N GLY A 205 -4.92 13.36 2.22
CA GLY A 205 -3.72 13.99 2.75
C GLY A 205 -2.75 14.41 1.66
N LEU A 206 -2.61 13.63 0.59
CA LEU A 206 -1.84 14.02 -0.60
C LEU A 206 -2.45 15.24 -1.29
N GLY A 207 -3.78 15.27 -1.42
CA GLY A 207 -4.51 16.43 -1.96
C GLY A 207 -4.26 17.71 -1.16
N LEU A 208 -4.29 17.62 0.17
CA LEU A 208 -3.94 18.73 1.06
C LEU A 208 -2.47 19.15 0.90
N ALA A 209 -1.56 18.18 0.86
CA ALA A 209 -0.13 18.44 0.73
C ALA A 209 0.19 19.23 -0.54
N LEU A 210 -0.27 18.76 -1.70
CA LEU A 210 0.02 19.37 -3.00
C LEU A 210 -0.62 20.75 -3.20
N ASN A 211 -1.75 21.02 -2.53
CA ASN A 211 -2.45 22.31 -2.60
C ASN A 211 -2.02 23.29 -1.48
N SER A 212 -1.15 22.87 -0.56
CA SER A 212 -0.66 23.74 0.52
C SER A 212 0.32 24.81 0.01
N SER A 213 0.34 25.97 0.67
CA SER A 213 1.37 26.99 0.46
C SER A 213 2.76 26.47 0.79
N MET A 214 2.87 25.62 1.82
CA MET A 214 4.11 24.96 2.27
C MET A 214 4.78 24.16 1.14
N TYR A 215 4.00 23.37 0.39
CA TYR A 215 4.53 22.62 -0.76
C TYR A 215 5.04 23.56 -1.86
N ARG A 216 4.23 24.58 -2.21
CA ARG A 216 4.61 25.57 -3.23
C ARG A 216 5.88 26.34 -2.87
N GLU A 217 6.11 26.61 -1.59
CA GLU A 217 7.30 27.30 -1.11
C GLU A 217 8.53 26.39 -1.08
N SER A 218 8.36 25.15 -0.62
CA SER A 218 9.42 24.14 -0.60
C SER A 218 9.95 23.77 -1.99
N CYS A 219 9.09 23.83 -3.01
CA CYS A 219 9.48 23.59 -4.39
C CYS A 219 10.25 24.76 -5.03
N LYS A 220 10.18 25.98 -4.45
CA LYS A 220 10.84 27.17 -5.01
C LYS A 220 12.34 27.18 -4.69
N GLY A 221 13.12 27.71 -5.63
CA GLY A 221 14.54 27.99 -5.44
C GLY A 221 15.51 26.86 -5.82
N LYS A 222 16.82 27.17 -5.74
CA LYS A 222 17.90 26.23 -6.06
C LYS A 222 18.09 25.15 -4.98
N LEU A 223 17.61 25.40 -3.75
CA LEU A 223 17.75 24.50 -2.60
C LEU A 223 17.02 23.17 -2.81
N SER A 224 15.84 23.15 -3.43
CA SER A 224 15.09 21.90 -3.70
C SER A 224 15.78 20.97 -4.71
N LYS A 225 16.75 21.50 -5.47
CA LYS A 225 17.61 20.73 -6.40
C LYS A 225 18.88 20.21 -5.73
N TRP A 226 19.19 20.67 -4.52
CA TRP A 226 20.39 20.27 -3.80
C TRP A 226 20.23 18.86 -3.24
N PHE A 227 21.20 17.98 -3.53
CA PHE A 227 21.13 16.57 -3.16
C PHE A 227 21.06 16.34 -1.63
N PRO A 228 21.89 17.02 -0.80
CA PRO A 228 21.80 16.89 0.66
C PRO A 228 20.45 17.33 1.24
N PHE A 229 19.81 18.35 0.66
CA PHE A 229 18.46 18.76 1.07
C PHE A 229 17.43 17.63 0.84
N ARG A 230 17.46 16.99 -0.34
CA ARG A 230 16.56 15.86 -0.65
C ARG A 230 16.83 14.67 0.25
N LEU A 231 18.09 14.36 0.51
CA LEU A 231 18.47 13.29 1.41
C LEU A 231 17.97 13.57 2.84
N GLY A 232 18.12 14.81 3.32
CA GLY A 232 17.57 15.25 4.61
C GLY A 232 16.05 15.09 4.69
N CYS A 233 15.32 15.47 3.62
CA CYS A 233 13.87 15.27 3.54
C CYS A 233 13.48 13.79 3.61
N ILE A 234 14.23 12.91 2.92
CA ILE A 234 14.01 11.46 2.94
C ILE A 234 14.22 10.92 4.35
N VAL A 235 15.37 11.23 4.97
CA VAL A 235 15.70 10.73 6.32
C VAL A 235 14.69 11.23 7.35
N ALA A 236 14.37 12.52 7.35
CA ALA A 236 13.36 13.08 8.25
C ALA A 236 11.97 12.44 8.04
N SER A 237 11.59 12.19 6.79
CA SER A 237 10.33 11.50 6.47
C SER A 237 10.32 10.06 6.98
N LEU A 238 11.43 9.33 6.83
CA LEU A 238 11.56 7.95 7.33
C LEU A 238 11.48 7.89 8.86
N ILE A 239 12.14 8.82 9.56
CA ILE A 239 12.06 8.92 11.03
C ILE A 239 10.61 9.19 11.46
N LEU A 240 9.95 10.16 10.83
CA LEU A 240 8.56 10.49 11.15
C LEU A 240 7.62 9.31 10.85
N LEU A 241 7.81 8.62 9.73
CA LEU A 241 7.05 7.42 9.39
C LEU A 241 7.22 6.32 10.45
N HIS A 242 8.44 6.12 10.95
CA HIS A 242 8.71 5.14 12.01
C HIS A 242 8.05 5.53 13.35
N LEU A 243 8.07 6.82 13.69
CA LEU A 243 7.34 7.35 14.85
C LEU A 243 5.83 7.15 14.71
N PHE A 244 5.27 7.46 13.53
CA PHE A 244 3.86 7.20 13.26
C PHE A 244 3.53 5.72 13.38
N ASP A 245 4.37 4.83 12.85
CA ASP A 245 4.13 3.39 12.92
C ASP A 245 4.10 2.88 14.37
N SER A 246 4.97 3.42 15.22
CA SER A 246 5.02 3.12 16.66
C SER A 246 3.74 3.53 17.41
N LEU A 247 3.01 4.54 16.92
CA LEU A 247 1.74 4.98 17.48
C LEU A 247 0.59 4.10 16.99
N LYS A 248 0.19 3.12 17.82
CA LYS A 248 -0.97 2.26 17.56
C LYS A 248 -2.25 2.95 18.05
N PRO A 249 -3.26 3.19 17.18
CA PRO A 249 -4.55 3.71 17.63
C PRO A 249 -5.22 2.75 18.61
N PRO A 250 -5.96 3.25 19.62
CA PRO A 250 -6.74 2.41 20.50
C PRO A 250 -7.75 1.57 19.71
N SER A 251 -7.66 0.25 19.85
CA SER A 251 -8.46 -0.73 19.09
C SER A 251 -9.74 -1.17 19.81
N GLN A 252 -10.00 -0.66 21.01
CA GLN A 252 -11.16 -1.06 21.83
C GLN A 252 -12.48 -0.48 21.30
N THR A 253 -12.44 0.69 20.65
CA THR A 253 -13.60 1.34 20.06
C THR A 253 -13.41 1.43 18.55
N GLU A 254 -14.14 0.61 17.78
CA GLU A 254 -13.97 0.48 16.33
C GLU A 254 -14.06 1.83 15.59
N LEU A 255 -15.05 2.67 15.96
CA LEU A 255 -15.22 3.99 15.34
C LEU A 255 -14.00 4.90 15.56
N ILE A 256 -13.48 4.94 16.79
CA ILE A 256 -12.29 5.72 17.14
C ILE A 256 -11.08 5.18 16.37
N PHE A 257 -10.94 3.86 16.28
CA PHE A 257 -9.88 3.22 15.51
C PHE A 257 -9.91 3.64 14.04
N TYR A 258 -11.08 3.63 13.39
CA TYR A 258 -11.20 4.02 11.98
C TYR A 258 -10.91 5.51 11.74
N ILE A 259 -11.45 6.39 12.59
CA ILE A 259 -11.20 7.84 12.50
C ILE A 259 -9.70 8.13 12.67
N LEU A 260 -9.08 7.58 13.71
CA LEU A 260 -7.65 7.79 13.96
C LEU A 260 -6.78 7.17 12.86
N SER A 261 -7.16 6.01 12.31
CA SER A 261 -6.46 5.39 11.19
C SER A 261 -6.52 6.24 9.92
N PHE A 262 -7.67 6.87 9.65
CA PHE A 262 -7.82 7.84 8.57
C PHE A 262 -6.94 9.07 8.80
N CYS A 263 -7.02 9.69 9.99
CA CYS A 263 -6.22 10.88 10.33
C CYS A 263 -4.72 10.59 10.25
N LYS A 264 -4.27 9.46 10.81
CA LYS A 264 -2.87 9.00 10.72
C LYS A 264 -2.44 8.85 9.26
N SER A 265 -3.26 8.22 8.42
CA SER A 265 -2.93 8.00 7.01
C SER A 265 -2.95 9.28 6.18
N ALA A 266 -3.77 10.28 6.54
CA ALA A 266 -3.77 11.61 5.92
C ALA A 266 -2.58 12.46 6.36
N ALA A 267 -2.13 12.32 7.61
CA ALA A 267 -0.99 13.05 8.14
C ALA A 267 0.32 12.63 7.46
N VAL A 268 0.46 11.37 7.05
CA VAL A 268 1.69 10.84 6.41
C VAL A 268 2.09 11.61 5.13
N PRO A 269 1.26 11.69 4.07
CA PRO A 269 1.60 12.44 2.87
C PRO A 269 1.65 13.95 3.13
N LEU A 270 0.81 14.49 4.02
CA LEU A 270 0.88 15.90 4.41
C LEU A 270 2.25 16.23 4.99
N ALA A 271 2.75 15.41 5.91
CA ALA A 271 4.02 15.65 6.56
C ALA A 271 5.21 15.42 5.61
N SER A 272 5.23 14.29 4.89
CA SER A 272 6.36 13.91 4.03
C SER A 272 6.48 14.75 2.75
N VAL A 273 5.35 15.17 2.15
CA VAL A 273 5.36 15.92 0.88
C VAL A 273 5.40 17.44 1.11
N SER A 274 4.82 17.95 2.20
CA SER A 274 4.72 19.41 2.43
C SER A 274 5.45 19.91 3.68
N LEU A 275 5.17 19.38 4.86
CA LEU A 275 5.67 19.94 6.12
C LEU A 275 7.19 19.78 6.28
N ILE A 276 7.72 18.57 6.06
CA ILE A 276 9.14 18.28 6.24
C ILE A 276 10.01 19.08 5.25
N PRO A 277 9.72 19.08 3.93
CA PRO A 277 10.45 19.91 3.00
C PRO A 277 10.38 21.39 3.36
N TYR A 278 9.24 21.87 3.86
CA TYR A 278 9.06 23.27 4.27
C TYR A 278 9.90 23.63 5.48
N CYS A 279 9.83 22.85 6.55
CA CYS A 279 10.62 23.06 7.76
C CYS A 279 12.12 23.00 7.46
N LEU A 280 12.57 22.02 6.66
CA LEU A 280 13.98 21.93 6.27
C LEU A 280 14.41 23.08 5.36
N ALA A 281 13.54 23.52 4.44
CA ALA A 281 13.84 24.67 3.58
C ALA A 281 13.91 25.96 4.39
N TRP A 282 13.08 26.11 5.42
CA TRP A 282 13.12 27.25 6.32
C TRP A 282 14.39 27.27 7.18
N VAL A 283 14.77 26.12 7.76
CA VAL A 283 15.99 26.00 8.58
C VAL A 283 17.26 26.21 7.75
N LEU A 284 17.35 25.60 6.57
CA LEU A 284 18.53 25.67 5.70
C LEU A 284 18.55 26.94 4.82
N GLY A 285 17.39 27.54 4.57
CA GLY A 285 17.20 28.76 3.80
C GLY A 285 17.39 30.05 4.60
N GLN A 286 17.85 29.96 5.86
CA GLN A 286 18.34 31.10 6.64
C GLN A 286 19.87 31.30 6.47
N PRO A 287 20.36 31.83 5.33
CA PRO A 287 21.58 32.63 5.34
C PRO A 287 21.24 34.09 5.00
N ASN A 288 21.52 35.00 5.95
CA ASN A 288 21.42 36.48 5.90
C ASN A 288 20.04 37.14 6.10
N LYS A 289 19.47 37.02 7.31
CA LYS A 289 18.89 38.18 8.00
C LYS A 289 19.77 38.54 9.20
N LYS A 290 20.98 39.02 8.94
CA LYS A 290 21.75 39.82 9.89
C LYS A 290 21.84 41.23 9.34
N THR A 291 21.28 42.17 10.10
CA THR A 291 21.55 43.62 10.12
C THR A 291 21.33 44.42 8.83
N LEU A 292 20.23 45.19 8.82
CA LEU A 292 20.32 46.64 8.66
C LEU A 292 19.30 47.29 9.60
#